data_AF-A0A9D2TZ33-F1
#
_entry.id   AF-A0A9D2TZ33-F1
#
_cell.length_a   1.000
_cell.length_b   1.000
_cell.length_c   1.000
_cell.angle_alpha   90.00
_cell.angle_beta   90.00
_cell.angle_gamma   90.00
#
_symmetry.space_group_name_H-M   'P 1'
#
loop_
_entity.id
_entity.type
_entity.pdbx_description
1 polymer ?
#
loop_
_entity_poly.entity_id
_entity_poly.type
_entity_poly.pdbx_seq_one_letter_code
_entity_poly.pdbx_strand_id
1 'polypeptide(L)'
;MKENILIRATKLLLDVMFFAGIVVIVTLPVSIRVYGQFNGHFARYYVQLIVLFGVSGILAELILYELRRMFRTVLANDCFVEANVKSLDRMGTYSFLIALVTAGRMVLYLTPAVLIIILVFVIAGLFSKVLSQVFDRAVAYKLENDLTI
;
A
#
# COMPACT_ATOMS: atom_id res chain seq x y z
N MET A 1 28.56 -6.14 9.17
CA MET A 1 27.67 -6.78 10.17
C MET A 1 26.34 -6.02 10.38
N LYS A 2 26.35 -4.68 10.52
CA LYS A 2 25.13 -3.86 10.70
C LYS A 2 24.14 -3.89 9.51
N GLU A 3 24.66 -3.93 8.28
CA GLU A 3 23.86 -3.94 7.05
C GLU A 3 22.94 -5.17 6.94
N ASN A 4 23.46 -6.36 7.26
CA ASN A 4 22.66 -7.60 7.30
C ASN A 4 21.56 -7.57 8.37
N ILE A 5 21.76 -6.84 9.48
CA ILE A 5 20.76 -6.73 10.54
C ILE A 5 19.61 -5.83 10.08
N LEU A 6 19.94 -4.69 9.46
CA LEU A 6 18.94 -3.72 8.99
C LEU A 6 18.07 -4.33 7.89
N ILE A 7 18.70 -5.00 6.93
CA ILE A 7 18.03 -5.73 5.85
C ILE A 7 17.09 -6.81 6.39
N ARG A 8 17.54 -7.62 7.36
CA ARG A 8 16.70 -8.64 8.01
C ARG A 8 15.55 -8.03 8.80
N ALA A 9 15.79 -6.93 9.51
CA ALA A 9 14.78 -6.23 10.27
C ALA A 9 13.69 -5.65 9.36
N THR A 10 14.05 -5.00 8.25
CA THR A 10 13.09 -4.48 7.28
C THR A 10 12.27 -5.60 6.64
N LYS A 11 12.90 -6.72 6.27
CA LYS A 11 12.19 -7.90 5.73
C LYS A 11 11.17 -8.44 6.74
N LEU A 12 11.60 -8.62 7.99
CA LEU A 12 10.74 -9.11 9.06
C LEU A 12 9.55 -8.17 9.30
N LEU A 13 9.81 -6.86 9.34
CA LEU A 13 8.77 -5.86 9.49
C LEU A 13 7.74 -5.93 8.36
N LEU A 14 8.18 -6.00 7.11
CA LEU A 14 7.28 -6.11 5.95
C LEU A 14 6.45 -7.39 5.97
N ASP A 15 7.06 -8.52 6.35
CA ASP A 15 6.36 -9.79 6.47
C ASP A 15 5.31 -9.73 7.58
N VAL A 16 5.67 -9.19 8.76
CA VAL A 16 4.73 -9.01 9.88
C VAL A 16 3.58 -8.09 9.50
N MET A 17 3.86 -6.94 8.86
CA MET A 17 2.83 -6.00 8.42
C MET A 17 1.85 -6.64 7.45
N PHE A 18 2.34 -7.44 6.50
CA PHE A 18 1.52 -8.12 5.50
C PHE A 18 0.61 -9.19 6.14
N PHE A 19 1.17 -10.08 6.97
CA PHE A 19 0.36 -11.10 7.63
C PHE A 19 -0.63 -10.50 8.64
N ALA A 20 -0.23 -9.45 9.37
CA ALA A 20 -1.12 -8.74 10.28
C ALA A 20 -2.26 -8.05 9.52
N GLY A 21 -1.97 -7.42 8.37
CA GLY A 21 -2.98 -6.78 7.53
C GLY A 21 -4.05 -7.77 7.04
N ILE A 22 -3.64 -8.95 6.57
CA ILE A 22 -4.57 -10.03 6.20
C ILE A 22 -5.46 -10.43 7.38
N VAL A 23 -4.88 -10.63 8.58
CA VAL A 23 -5.63 -10.98 9.78
C VAL A 23 -6.66 -9.89 10.13
N VAL A 24 -6.28 -8.62 10.02
CA VAL A 24 -7.18 -7.48 10.27
C VAL A 24 -8.34 -7.47 9.26
N ILE A 25 -8.09 -7.72 7.97
CA ILE A 25 -9.15 -7.77 6.94
C ILE A 25 -10.12 -8.92 7.20
N VAL A 26 -9.62 -10.11 7.56
CA VAL A 26 -10.45 -11.29 7.84
C VAL A 26 -11.29 -11.09 9.11
N THR A 27 -10.71 -10.47 10.14
CA THR A 27 -11.39 -10.20 11.42
C THR A 27 -12.30 -8.97 11.37
N LEU A 28 -12.21 -8.16 10.30
CA LEU A 28 -12.95 -6.91 10.13
C LEU A 28 -14.47 -7.02 10.36
N PRO A 29 -15.19 -8.03 9.83
CA PRO A 29 -16.64 -8.15 10.04
C PRO A 29 -17.01 -8.39 11.50
N VAL A 30 -16.17 -9.15 12.23
CA VAL A 30 -16.35 -9.44 13.65
C VAL A 30 -16.05 -8.18 14.46
N SER A 31 -14.94 -7.50 14.16
CA SER A 31 -14.55 -6.25 14.83
C SER A 31 -15.64 -5.20 14.73
N ILE A 32 -16.16 -4.91 13.53
CA ILE A 32 -17.24 -3.92 13.35
C ILE A 32 -18.52 -4.35 14.08
N ARG A 33 -18.82 -5.66 14.15
CA ARG A 33 -20.01 -6.17 14.85
C ARG A 33 -19.91 -5.97 16.36
N VAL A 34 -18.73 -6.19 16.94
CA VAL A 34 -18.46 -5.94 18.36
C VAL A 34 -18.56 -4.45 18.66
N TYR A 35 -17.94 -3.59 17.86
CA TYR A 35 -18.06 -2.13 18.02
C TYR A 35 -19.50 -1.61 17.84
N GLY A 36 -20.29 -2.27 16.98
CA GLY A 36 -21.72 -2.00 16.81
C GLY A 36 -22.57 -2.22 18.06
N GLN A 37 -22.11 -3.05 19.01
CA GLN A 37 -22.81 -3.25 20.30
C GLN A 37 -22.66 -2.06 21.23
N PHE A 38 -21.54 -1.34 21.15
CA PHE A 38 -21.28 -0.16 21.98
C PHE A 38 -21.79 1.13 21.36
N ASN A 39 -21.88 1.20 20.02
CA ASN A 39 -22.18 2.42 19.31
C ASN A 39 -23.15 2.16 18.16
N GLY A 40 -24.41 2.59 18.32
CA GLY A 40 -25.50 2.30 17.37
C GLY A 40 -25.24 2.81 15.94
N HIS A 41 -24.31 3.73 15.76
CA HIS A 41 -23.85 4.19 14.46
C HIS A 41 -23.17 3.08 13.63
N PHE A 42 -22.31 2.28 14.26
CA PHE A 42 -21.61 1.18 13.59
C PHE A 42 -22.57 0.03 13.24
N ALA A 43 -23.64 -0.16 14.03
CA ALA A 43 -24.69 -1.11 13.70
C ALA A 43 -25.52 -0.65 12.49
N ARG A 44 -25.82 0.65 12.37
CA ARG A 44 -26.63 1.22 11.26
C ARG A 44 -25.91 1.18 9.91
N TYR A 45 -24.60 1.45 9.89
CA TYR A 45 -23.80 1.49 8.66
C TYR A 45 -22.86 0.29 8.50
N TYR A 46 -23.21 -0.85 9.11
CA TYR A 46 -22.38 -2.05 9.17
C TYR A 46 -21.86 -2.48 7.79
N VAL A 47 -22.75 -2.59 6.81
CA VAL A 47 -22.42 -3.05 5.45
C VAL A 47 -21.52 -2.03 4.74
N GLN A 48 -21.84 -0.73 4.84
CA GLN A 48 -21.05 0.34 4.22
C GLN A 48 -19.63 0.37 4.78
N LEU A 49 -19.48 0.23 6.10
CA LEU A 49 -18.17 0.20 6.76
C LEU A 49 -17.36 -1.04 6.38
N ILE A 50 -17.98 -2.21 6.29
CA ILE A 50 -17.31 -3.44 5.82
C ILE A 50 -16.80 -3.27 4.40
N VAL A 51 -17.65 -2.79 3.49
CA VAL A 51 -17.25 -2.62 2.09
C VAL A 51 -16.13 -1.58 1.99
N LEU A 52 -16.27 -0.45 2.67
CA LEU A 52 -15.30 0.65 2.59
C LEU A 52 -13.95 0.24 3.17
N PHE A 53 -13.93 -0.28 4.40
CA PHE A 53 -12.68 -0.70 5.03
C PHE A 53 -12.11 -1.97 4.42
N GLY A 54 -12.96 -2.88 3.93
CA GLY A 54 -12.54 -4.09 3.24
C GLY A 54 -11.83 -3.75 1.92
N VAL A 55 -12.43 -2.91 1.08
CA VAL A 55 -11.81 -2.48 -0.18
C VAL A 55 -10.51 -1.72 0.07
N SER A 56 -10.52 -0.72 0.97
CA SER A 56 -9.29 0.01 1.31
C SER A 56 -8.23 -0.89 1.92
N GLY A 57 -8.62 -1.85 2.76
CA GLY A 57 -7.71 -2.83 3.37
C GLY A 57 -7.05 -3.73 2.33
N ILE A 58 -7.83 -4.28 1.39
CA ILE A 58 -7.30 -5.10 0.29
C ILE A 58 -6.31 -4.28 -0.57
N LEU A 59 -6.65 -3.03 -0.90
CA LEU A 59 -5.76 -2.15 -1.66
C LEU A 59 -4.46 -1.86 -0.89
N ALA A 60 -4.53 -1.63 0.41
CA ALA A 60 -3.35 -1.42 1.26
C ALA A 60 -2.48 -2.69 1.33
N GLU A 61 -3.10 -3.87 1.41
CA GLU A 61 -2.39 -5.16 1.38
C GLU A 61 -1.68 -5.39 0.03
N LEU A 62 -2.28 -4.97 -1.07
CA LEU A 62 -1.64 -5.01 -2.39
C LEU A 62 -0.44 -4.06 -2.49
N ILE A 63 -0.47 -2.89 -1.83
CA ILE A 63 0.70 -2.02 -1.72
C ILE A 63 1.82 -2.72 -0.96
N LEU A 64 1.52 -3.36 0.18
CA LEU A 64 2.51 -4.14 0.95
C LEU A 64 3.05 -5.32 0.13
N TYR A 65 2.21 -5.98 -0.66
CA TYR A 65 2.63 -7.05 -1.56
C TYR A 65 3.68 -6.57 -2.58
N GLU A 66 3.38 -5.48 -3.29
CA GLU A 66 4.32 -4.91 -4.26
C GLU A 66 5.61 -4.43 -3.56
N LEU A 67 5.53 -3.96 -2.30
CA LEU A 67 6.69 -3.51 -1.53
C LEU A 67 7.58 -4.69 -1.12
N ARG A 68 6.98 -5.80 -0.71
CA ARG A 68 7.70 -7.07 -0.46
C ARG A 68 8.35 -7.59 -1.74
N ARG A 69 7.68 -7.47 -2.89
CA ARG A 69 8.24 -7.87 -4.19
C ARG A 69 9.45 -7.03 -4.56
N MET A 70 9.36 -5.70 -4.42
CA MET A 70 10.51 -4.82 -4.65
C MET A 70 11.66 -5.14 -3.68
N PHE A 71 11.36 -5.31 -2.39
CA PHE A 71 12.39 -5.62 -1.39
C PHE A 71 13.12 -6.93 -1.69
N ARG A 72 12.45 -7.94 -2.27
CA ARG A 72 13.09 -9.18 -2.72
C ARG A 72 14.13 -8.96 -3.82
N THR A 73 13.89 -8.05 -4.75
CA THR A 73 14.86 -7.74 -5.83
C THR A 73 16.05 -6.95 -5.31
N VAL A 74 15.82 -6.03 -4.35
CA VAL A 74 16.90 -5.33 -3.61
C VAL A 74 17.79 -6.33 -2.87
N LEU A 75 17.20 -7.33 -2.22
CA LEU A 75 17.95 -8.42 -1.57
C LEU A 75 18.77 -9.27 -2.56
N ALA A 76 18.33 -9.37 -3.81
CA ALA A 76 19.02 -10.08 -4.87
C ALA A 76 20.10 -9.22 -5.57
N ASN A 77 20.37 -8.01 -5.05
CA ASN A 77 21.27 -7.01 -5.64
C ASN A 77 20.86 -6.54 -7.05
N ASP A 78 19.59 -6.72 -7.43
CA ASP A 78 19.08 -6.31 -8.74
C ASP A 78 17.93 -5.30 -8.60
N CYS A 79 18.30 -4.06 -8.27
CA CYS A 79 17.35 -2.99 -7.96
C CYS A 79 16.71 -2.39 -9.23
N PHE A 80 17.45 -2.36 -10.34
CA PHE A 80 17.03 -1.74 -11.59
C PHE A 80 16.50 -2.78 -12.56
N VAL A 81 15.30 -3.28 -12.24
CA VAL A 81 14.52 -4.18 -13.10
C VAL A 81 13.18 -3.54 -13.45
N GLU A 82 12.68 -3.80 -14.66
CA GLU A 82 11.35 -3.34 -15.09
C GLU A 82 10.23 -3.80 -14.14
N ALA A 83 10.43 -4.93 -13.45
CA ALA A 83 9.48 -5.42 -12.45
C ALA A 83 9.25 -4.40 -11.32
N ASN A 84 10.30 -3.71 -10.87
CA ASN A 84 10.21 -2.70 -9.81
C ASN A 84 9.53 -1.43 -10.31
N VAL A 85 9.75 -1.05 -11.57
CA VAL A 85 9.03 0.06 -12.23
C VAL A 85 7.53 -0.22 -12.21
N LYS A 86 7.12 -1.43 -12.61
CA LYS A 86 5.71 -1.86 -12.61
C LYS A 86 5.13 -1.94 -11.20
N SER A 87 5.90 -2.43 -10.22
CA SER A 87 5.48 -2.46 -8.82
C SER A 87 5.23 -1.04 -8.27
N LEU A 88 6.14 -0.09 -8.52
CA LEU A 88 5.97 1.32 -8.15
C LEU A 88 4.74 1.95 -8.83
N ASP A 89 4.53 1.67 -10.11
CA ASP A 89 3.39 2.18 -10.85
C ASP A 89 2.05 1.69 -10.27
N ARG A 90 1.98 0.40 -9.93
CA ARG A 90 0.81 -0.23 -9.30
C ARG A 90 0.56 0.29 -7.89
N MET A 91 1.61 0.43 -7.07
CA MET A 91 1.50 1.05 -5.74
C MET A 91 0.87 2.43 -5.83
N GLY A 92 1.33 3.24 -6.80
CA GLY A 92 0.77 4.57 -7.03
C GLY A 92 -0.71 4.52 -7.36
N THR A 93 -1.09 3.63 -8.28
CA THR A 93 -2.49 3.41 -8.67
C THR A 93 -3.35 2.96 -7.48
N TYR A 94 -2.89 1.98 -6.69
CA TYR A 94 -3.61 1.52 -5.49
C TYR A 94 -3.77 2.63 -4.45
N SER A 95 -2.75 3.46 -4.27
CA SER A 95 -2.80 4.62 -3.37
C SER A 95 -3.87 5.63 -3.79
N PHE A 96 -3.97 5.94 -5.09
CA PHE A 96 -5.04 6.81 -5.61
C PHE A 96 -6.43 6.18 -5.47
N LEU A 97 -6.55 4.87 -5.67
CA LEU A 97 -7.81 4.16 -5.44
C LEU A 97 -8.25 4.23 -3.97
N ILE A 98 -7.33 4.08 -3.01
CA ILE A 98 -7.63 4.26 -1.59
C ILE A 98 -8.07 5.70 -1.30
N ALA A 99 -7.39 6.70 -1.88
CA ALA A 99 -7.78 8.09 -1.75
C ALA A 99 -9.21 8.33 -2.29
N LEU A 100 -9.56 7.73 -3.43
CA LEU A 100 -10.89 7.83 -4.04
C LEU A 100 -11.98 7.15 -3.20
N VAL A 101 -11.72 5.93 -2.72
CA VAL A 101 -12.63 5.20 -1.81
C VAL A 101 -12.83 6.00 -0.51
N THR A 102 -11.76 6.58 0.02
CA THR A 102 -11.80 7.41 1.23
C THR A 102 -12.52 8.74 0.98
N ALA A 103 -12.41 9.33 -0.21
CA ALA A 103 -13.16 10.52 -0.60
C ALA A 103 -14.66 10.22 -0.72
N GLY A 104 -15.04 9.07 -1.28
CA GLY A 104 -16.43 8.60 -1.30
C GLY A 104 -17.06 8.53 0.11
N ARG A 105 -16.24 8.28 1.14
CA ARG A 105 -16.67 8.31 2.55
C ARG A 105 -17.16 9.67 3.01
N MET A 106 -16.64 10.78 2.45
CA MET A 106 -16.99 12.14 2.91
C MET A 106 -18.49 12.42 2.82
N VAL A 107 -19.20 11.77 1.88
CA VAL A 107 -20.65 11.88 1.73
C VAL A 107 -21.40 11.38 2.97
N LEU A 108 -20.80 10.46 3.72
CA LEU A 108 -21.36 9.95 4.98
C LEU A 108 -20.91 10.83 6.17
N TYR A 109 -19.62 11.16 6.25
CA TYR A 109 -19.03 11.95 7.34
C TYR A 109 -17.78 12.73 6.89
N LEU A 110 -17.80 14.05 7.01
CA LEU A 110 -16.62 14.89 6.83
C LEU A 110 -15.92 15.07 8.19
N THR A 111 -14.74 14.48 8.35
CA THR A 111 -13.86 14.76 9.48
C THR A 111 -12.51 15.27 8.99
N PRO A 112 -11.84 16.17 9.73
CA PRO A 112 -10.50 16.64 9.37
C PRO A 112 -9.51 15.48 9.17
N ALA A 113 -9.66 14.39 9.93
CA ALA A 113 -8.83 13.19 9.80
C ALA A 113 -8.95 12.53 8.42
N VAL A 114 -10.16 12.45 7.85
CA VAL A 114 -10.38 11.86 6.51
C VAL A 114 -9.68 12.68 5.42
N LEU A 115 -9.70 14.01 5.52
CA LEU A 115 -8.98 14.89 4.59
C LEU A 115 -7.47 14.66 4.62
N ILE A 116 -6.91 14.51 5.84
CA ILE A 116 -5.47 14.22 6.01
C ILE A 116 -5.13 12.87 5.38
N ILE A 117 -5.94 11.83 5.61
CA ILE A 117 -5.71 10.50 5.03
C ILE A 117 -5.68 10.56 3.49
N ILE A 118 -6.63 11.26 2.88
CA ILE A 118 -6.68 11.43 1.42
C ILE A 118 -5.44 12.13 0.91
N LEU A 119 -5.03 13.23 1.56
CA LEU A 119 -3.83 13.97 1.17
C LEU A 119 -2.59 13.08 1.22
N VAL A 120 -2.42 12.29 2.29
CA VAL A 120 -1.28 11.36 2.44
C VAL A 120 -1.28 10.32 1.32
N PHE A 121 -2.42 9.71 1.00
CA PHE A 121 -2.48 8.72 -0.09
C PHE A 121 -2.29 9.35 -1.47
N VAL A 122 -2.74 10.59 -1.70
CA VAL A 122 -2.46 11.31 -2.95
C VAL A 122 -0.95 11.58 -3.08
N ILE A 123 -0.30 12.07 -2.02
CA ILE A 123 1.14 12.33 -2.01
C ILE A 123 1.92 11.02 -2.23
N ALA A 124 1.58 9.96 -1.51
CA ALA A 124 2.20 8.65 -1.69
C ALA A 124 2.00 8.12 -3.13
N GLY A 125 0.80 8.30 -3.69
CA GLY A 125 0.49 7.89 -5.06
C GLY A 125 1.34 8.62 -6.10
N LEU A 126 1.43 9.95 -5.99
CA LEU A 126 2.25 10.79 -6.84
C LEU A 126 3.73 10.41 -6.70
N PHE A 127 4.19 10.24 -5.47
CA PHE A 127 5.58 9.86 -5.19
C PHE A 127 5.94 8.52 -5.82
N SER A 128 5.10 7.48 -5.68
CA SER A 128 5.32 6.18 -6.30
C SER A 128 5.33 6.26 -7.84
N LYS A 129 4.48 7.09 -8.45
CA LYS A 129 4.48 7.30 -9.91
C LYS A 129 5.74 8.01 -10.39
N VAL A 130 6.19 9.06 -9.70
CA VAL A 130 7.43 9.77 -10.04
C VAL A 130 8.63 8.82 -9.91
N LEU A 131 8.70 8.04 -8.83
CA LEU A 131 9.75 7.02 -8.69
C LEU A 131 9.69 5.97 -9.79
N SER A 132 8.51 5.52 -10.20
CA SER A 132 8.37 4.58 -11.32
C SER A 132 9.03 5.13 -12.59
N GLN A 133 8.78 6.40 -12.93
CA GLN A 133 9.38 7.05 -14.11
C GLN A 133 10.90 7.22 -13.99
N VAL A 134 11.40 7.56 -12.80
CA VAL A 134 12.85 7.69 -12.57
C VAL A 134 13.54 6.33 -12.68
N PHE A 135 12.94 5.28 -12.12
CA PHE A 135 13.45 3.91 -12.23
C PHE A 135 13.40 3.41 -13.66
N ASP A 136 12.35 3.74 -14.43
CA ASP A 136 12.22 3.35 -15.83
C ASP A 136 13.40 3.88 -16.66
N ARG A 137 13.72 5.17 -16.51
CA ARG A 137 14.92 5.77 -17.13
C ARG A 137 16.20 5.10 -16.67
N ALA A 138 16.35 4.83 -15.37
CA ALA A 138 17.55 4.18 -14.83
C ALA A 138 17.73 2.75 -15.38
N VAL A 139 16.64 2.00 -15.55
CA VAL A 139 16.65 0.66 -16.16
C VAL A 139 17.06 0.75 -17.63
N ALA A 140 16.50 1.70 -18.38
CA ALA A 140 16.86 1.92 -19.78
C ALA A 140 18.35 2.22 -19.95
N TYR A 141 18.90 3.12 -19.13
CA TYR A 141 20.35 3.42 -19.14
C TYR A 141 21.21 2.20 -18.82
N LYS A 142 20.79 1.36 -17.85
CA LYS A 142 21.50 0.12 -17.53
C LYS A 142 21.49 -0.85 -18.73
N LEU A 143 20.33 -1.01 -19.38
CA LEU A 143 20.15 -1.91 -20.51
C LEU A 143 20.95 -1.45 -21.75
N GLU A 144 20.97 -0.14 -22.03
CA GLU A 144 21.78 0.42 -23.13
C GLU A 144 23.27 0.17 -22.89
N ASN A 145 23.76 0.39 -21.66
CA ASN A 145 25.16 0.16 -21.32
C ASN A 145 25.54 -1.33 -21.43
N ASP A 146 24.67 -2.25 -21.01
CA ASP A 146 24.88 -3.71 -21.13
C ASP A 146 24.89 -4.19 -22.59
N LEU A 147 24.22 -3.49 -23.53
CA LEU A 147 24.22 -3.81 -24.96
C LEU A 147 25.46 -3.28 -25.72
N THR A 148 26.18 -2.31 -25.14
CA THR A 148 27.38 -1.70 -25.77
C THR A 148 28.70 -2.35 -25.39
N ILE A 149 28.70 -3.25 -24.39
CA ILE A 149 29.88 -4.01 -23.92
C ILE A 149 29.82 -5.43 -24.48
#